data_AF-A0A1A9N676-F1
#
_entry.id   AF-A0A1A9N676-F1
#
_cell.length_a   1.000
_cell.length_b   1.000
_cell.length_c   1.000
_cell.angle_alpha   90.00
_cell.angle_beta   90.00
_cell.angle_gamma   90.00
#
_symmetry.space_group_name_H-M   'P 1'
#
loop_
_entity.id
_entity.type
_entity.pdbx_description
1 polymer ?
#
loop_
_entity_poly.entity_id
_entity_poly.type
_entity_poly.pdbx_seq_one_letter_code
_entity_poly.pdbx_strand_id
1 'polypeptide(L)'
;MTSTQTVNPTNNYEYPGTYNITLTTTDTKGATSKVTRPTTVVAPDSTDLNFDDNLLFAATANVMKYYKLNVPAGAQYLRVALSNRSSLESGLMYLRAGSPTTLNAPCAQTFAEGTGAMCYLSKPAAGTYYITLSPKTNLVDDVIFASITN
;
A
#
# COMPACT_ATOMS: atom_id res chain seq x y z
N MET A 1 6.00 -19.83 -40.10
CA MET A 1 6.88 -19.02 -39.24
C MET A 1 6.17 -18.85 -37.90
N THR A 2 6.59 -19.58 -36.87
CA THR A 2 6.06 -19.43 -35.51
C THR A 2 7.00 -18.46 -34.79
N SER A 3 6.53 -17.24 -34.54
CA SER A 3 7.25 -16.27 -33.73
C SER A 3 6.69 -16.36 -32.31
N THR A 4 7.52 -16.75 -31.35
CA THR A 4 7.17 -16.72 -29.92
C THR A 4 7.92 -15.55 -29.29
N GLN A 5 7.20 -14.55 -28.81
CA GLN A 5 7.76 -13.51 -27.96
C GLN A 5 7.53 -13.88 -26.49
N THR A 6 8.57 -13.73 -25.67
CA THR A 6 8.46 -13.83 -24.21
C THR A 6 7.80 -12.55 -23.69
N VAL A 7 6.65 -12.68 -23.02
CA VAL A 7 5.94 -11.56 -22.39
C VAL A 7 5.96 -11.78 -20.87
N ASN A 8 6.43 -10.78 -20.12
CA ASN A 8 6.44 -10.78 -18.66
C ASN A 8 5.38 -9.77 -18.14
N PRO A 9 4.09 -10.15 -18.08
CA PRO A 9 3.05 -9.24 -17.60
C PRO A 9 3.14 -9.07 -16.08
N THR A 10 3.12 -7.82 -15.62
CA THR A 10 3.03 -7.49 -14.18
C THR A 10 1.58 -7.15 -13.84
N ASN A 11 1.01 -7.82 -12.84
CA ASN A 11 -0.31 -7.50 -12.29
C ASN A 11 -0.19 -7.18 -10.80
N ASN A 12 -0.74 -6.04 -10.37
CA ASN A 12 -0.86 -5.70 -8.96
C ASN A 12 -2.23 -6.15 -8.45
N TYR A 13 -2.22 -7.03 -7.46
CA TYR A 13 -3.42 -7.52 -6.82
C TYR A 13 -3.75 -6.70 -5.58
N GLU A 14 -4.98 -6.21 -5.52
CA GLU A 14 -5.43 -5.30 -4.48
C GLU A 14 -5.71 -6.00 -3.15
N TYR A 15 -6.21 -7.23 -3.17
CA TYR A 15 -6.57 -7.97 -1.96
C TYR A 15 -5.78 -9.28 -1.88
N PRO A 16 -5.48 -9.78 -0.66
CA PRO A 16 -5.01 -11.14 -0.51
C PRO A 16 -6.09 -12.11 -1.02
N GLY A 17 -5.66 -13.16 -1.70
CA GLY A 17 -6.58 -14.11 -2.31
C GLY A 17 -5.90 -15.06 -3.27
N THR A 18 -6.64 -16.08 -3.68
CA THR A 18 -6.20 -16.99 -4.74
C THR A 18 -6.70 -16.47 -6.08
N TYR A 19 -5.79 -16.16 -6.98
CA TYR A 19 -6.08 -15.68 -8.32
C TYR A 19 -5.76 -16.76 -9.35
N ASN A 20 -6.74 -17.08 -10.21
CA ASN A 20 -6.55 -18.01 -11.32
C ASN A 20 -5.95 -17.27 -12.51
N ILE A 21 -4.65 -17.41 -12.73
CA ILE A 21 -3.95 -16.81 -13.87
C ILE A 21 -4.11 -17.74 -15.07
N THR A 22 -4.68 -17.24 -16.16
CA THR A 22 -4.91 -17.99 -17.39
C THR A 22 -4.05 -17.45 -18.52
N LEU A 23 -3.11 -18.25 -19.00
CA LEU A 23 -2.39 -17.99 -20.24
C LEU A 23 -3.22 -18.52 -21.40
N THR A 24 -3.51 -17.67 -22.39
CA THR A 24 -4.17 -18.05 -23.64
C THR A 24 -3.20 -17.85 -24.80
N THR A 25 -2.98 -18.88 -25.60
CA THR A 25 -2.24 -18.79 -26.87
C THR A 25 -3.20 -18.95 -28.03
N THR A 26 -3.06 -18.14 -29.07
CA THR A 26 -3.90 -18.20 -30.28
C THR A 26 -3.00 -18.50 -31.48
N ASP A 27 -3.36 -19.48 -32.31
CA ASP A 27 -2.64 -19.79 -33.54
C ASP A 27 -3.02 -18.80 -34.68
N THR A 28 -2.34 -18.93 -35.82
CA THR A 28 -2.58 -18.05 -36.99
C THR A 28 -3.93 -18.27 -37.68
N LYS A 29 -4.68 -19.30 -37.29
CA LYS A 29 -6.02 -19.62 -37.80
C LYS A 29 -7.13 -19.30 -36.77
N GLY A 30 -6.76 -18.73 -35.62
CA GLY A 30 -7.69 -18.33 -34.56
C GLY A 30 -8.01 -19.42 -33.52
N ALA A 31 -7.38 -20.60 -33.59
CA ALA A 31 -7.55 -21.64 -32.57
C ALA A 31 -6.80 -21.25 -31.29
N THR A 32 -7.39 -21.50 -30.12
CA THR A 32 -6.79 -21.12 -28.83
C THR A 32 -6.45 -22.31 -27.96
N SER A 33 -5.36 -22.22 -27.21
CA SER A 33 -5.02 -23.12 -26.10
C SER A 33 -4.90 -22.31 -24.82
N LYS A 34 -5.42 -22.86 -23.72
CA LYS A 34 -5.42 -22.19 -22.42
C LYS A 34 -4.74 -23.05 -21.37
N VAL A 35 -3.93 -22.42 -20.53
CA VAL A 35 -3.36 -23.03 -19.32
C VAL A 35 -3.68 -22.11 -18.14
N THR A 36 -4.33 -22.66 -17.12
CA THR A 36 -4.66 -21.93 -15.90
C THR A 36 -3.85 -22.46 -14.73
N ARG A 37 -3.28 -21.55 -13.94
CA ARG A 37 -2.56 -21.87 -12.70
C ARG A 37 -3.04 -20.95 -11.58
N PRO A 38 -3.45 -21.48 -10.42
CA PRO A 38 -3.74 -20.65 -9.26
C PRO A 38 -2.44 -20.07 -8.70
N THR A 39 -2.50 -18.82 -8.24
CA THR A 39 -1.46 -18.20 -7.42
C THR A 39 -2.10 -17.60 -6.17
N THR A 40 -1.41 -17.68 -5.04
CA THR A 40 -1.89 -17.11 -3.79
C THR A 40 -1.16 -15.80 -3.53
N VAL A 41 -1.92 -14.71 -3.45
CA VAL A 41 -1.43 -13.41 -3.01
C VAL A 41 -1.67 -13.33 -1.51
N VAL A 42 -0.60 -13.17 -0.75
CA VAL A 42 -0.66 -12.95 0.70
C VAL A 42 -0.57 -11.47 1.01
N ALA A 43 -1.26 -11.03 2.06
CA ALA A 43 -1.09 -9.68 2.56
C ALA A 43 0.31 -9.55 3.17
N PRO A 44 0.99 -8.40 3.00
CA PRO A 44 2.24 -8.15 3.71
C PRO A 44 2.01 -8.07 5.22
N ASP A 45 3.04 -8.41 5.98
CA ASP A 45 3.05 -8.21 7.42
C ASP A 45 2.89 -6.72 7.74
N SER A 46 2.01 -6.42 8.69
CA SER A 46 1.66 -5.05 9.08
C SER A 46 1.75 -4.88 10.59
N THR A 47 2.28 -3.73 10.99
CA THR A 47 2.38 -3.33 12.40
C THR A 47 1.11 -2.61 12.84
N ASP A 48 0.58 -2.95 14.01
CA ASP A 48 -0.58 -2.27 14.58
C ASP A 48 -0.22 -0.85 15.05
N LEU A 49 -1.08 0.11 14.72
CA LEU A 49 -1.05 1.48 15.20
C LEU A 49 -2.25 1.72 16.12
N ASN A 50 -1.97 2.38 17.24
CA ASN A 50 -2.99 2.94 18.11
C ASN A 50 -3.23 4.40 17.73
N PHE A 51 -4.45 4.89 18.00
CA PHE A 51 -4.72 6.32 17.90
C PHE A 51 -4.04 7.07 19.04
N ASP A 52 -3.59 8.28 18.72
CA ASP A 52 -2.98 9.24 19.62
C ASP A 52 -1.65 8.80 20.25
N ASP A 53 -1.07 7.69 19.75
CA ASP A 53 0.25 7.20 20.10
C ASP A 53 1.27 7.54 19.00
N ASN A 54 2.45 8.02 19.41
CA ASN A 54 3.59 8.16 18.51
C ASN A 54 4.28 6.81 18.35
N LEU A 55 4.32 6.28 17.14
CA LEU A 55 5.15 5.13 16.81
C LEU A 55 6.44 5.58 16.13
N LEU A 56 7.58 5.30 16.77
CA LEU A 56 8.90 5.43 16.17
C LEU A 56 9.18 4.25 15.25
N PHE A 57 9.73 4.53 14.07
CA PHE A 57 10.09 3.48 13.14
C PHE A 57 11.36 3.82 12.34
N ALA A 58 11.95 2.78 11.78
CA ALA A 58 13.02 2.88 10.81
C ALA A 58 12.67 2.07 9.55
N ALA A 59 13.14 2.52 8.40
CA ALA A 59 12.93 1.84 7.14
C ALA A 59 14.16 1.92 6.23
N THR A 60 14.38 0.88 5.45
CA THR A 60 15.43 0.86 4.44
C THR A 60 14.85 1.37 3.12
N ALA A 61 15.66 2.10 2.35
CA ALA A 61 15.29 2.62 1.05
C ALA A 61 14.70 1.51 0.15
N ASN A 62 13.57 1.81 -0.49
CA ASN A 62 12.81 0.93 -1.37
C ASN A 62 12.22 -0.32 -0.70
N VAL A 63 12.25 -0.41 0.63
CA VAL A 63 11.58 -1.47 1.39
C VAL A 63 10.30 -0.92 1.98
N MET A 64 9.16 -1.36 1.44
CA MET A 64 7.85 -0.92 1.88
C MET A 64 7.62 -1.28 3.36
N LYS A 65 7.00 -0.37 4.09
CA LYS A 65 6.49 -0.63 5.44
C LYS A 65 4.97 -0.54 5.45
N TYR A 66 4.34 -1.42 6.22
CA TYR A 66 2.90 -1.52 6.31
C TYR A 66 2.48 -1.39 7.77
N TYR A 67 1.53 -0.50 8.00
CA TYR A 67 0.87 -0.31 9.28
C TYR A 67 -0.62 -0.49 9.12
N LYS A 68 -1.31 -0.88 10.19
CA LYS A 68 -2.77 -1.01 10.19
C LYS A 68 -3.36 -0.39 11.45
N LEU A 69 -4.57 0.12 11.34
CA LEU A 69 -5.36 0.64 12.44
C LEU A 69 -6.84 0.29 12.22
N ASN A 70 -7.61 0.20 13.29
CA ASN A 70 -9.04 -0.06 13.20
C ASN A 70 -9.82 1.23 13.49
N VAL A 71 -10.50 1.77 12.46
CA VAL A 71 -11.35 2.96 12.61
C VAL A 71 -12.70 2.56 13.17
N PRO A 72 -13.16 3.15 14.29
CA PRO A 72 -14.47 2.88 14.86
C PRO A 72 -15.59 3.50 14.00
N ALA A 73 -16.81 2.99 14.17
CA ALA A 73 -17.99 3.59 13.54
C ALA A 73 -18.26 4.99 14.13
N GLY A 74 -18.71 5.91 13.27
CA GLY A 74 -19.05 7.27 13.66
C GLY A 74 -17.91 8.28 13.60
N ALA A 75 -16.69 7.87 13.23
CA ALA A 75 -15.58 8.79 13.04
C ALA A 75 -15.91 9.85 11.96
N GLN A 76 -15.80 11.13 12.32
CA GLN A 76 -15.93 12.27 11.42
C GLN A 76 -14.65 12.50 10.63
N TYR A 77 -13.50 12.24 11.25
CA TYR A 77 -12.20 12.49 10.64
C TYR A 77 -11.20 11.40 11.03
N LEU A 78 -10.39 10.97 10.07
CA LEU A 78 -9.17 10.21 10.28
C LEU A 78 -8.00 11.04 9.76
N ARG A 79 -7.02 11.27 10.63
CA ARG A 79 -5.76 11.92 10.28
C ARG A 79 -4.62 10.95 10.51
N VAL A 80 -3.72 10.85 9.54
CA VAL A 80 -2.45 10.16 9.67
C VAL A 80 -1.34 11.13 9.28
N ALA A 81 -0.38 11.31 10.17
CA ALA A 81 0.77 12.16 9.97
C ALA A 81 2.05 11.35 10.09
N LEU A 82 3.01 11.69 9.25
CA LEU A 82 4.38 11.22 9.30
C LEU A 82 5.26 12.45 9.49
N SER A 83 6.17 12.40 10.45
CA SER A 83 7.16 13.44 10.70
C SER A 83 8.56 12.89 10.45
N ASN A 84 9.27 13.51 9.51
CA ASN A 84 10.66 13.18 9.22
C ASN A 84 11.57 13.78 10.29
N ARG A 85 12.67 13.10 10.59
CA ARG A 85 13.72 13.65 11.45
C ARG A 85 14.83 14.32 10.66
N SER A 86 14.92 14.07 9.36
CA SER A 86 15.95 14.59 8.47
C SER A 86 15.37 15.16 7.19
N SER A 87 15.99 16.23 6.67
CA SER A 87 15.64 16.79 5.36
C SER A 87 16.09 15.92 4.18
N LEU A 88 16.91 14.91 4.43
CA LEU A 88 17.37 13.94 3.41
C LEU A 88 16.42 12.74 3.26
N GLU A 89 15.42 12.65 4.13
CA GLU A 89 14.42 11.58 4.11
C GLU A 89 13.35 11.90 3.08
N SER A 90 13.01 10.91 2.26
CA SER A 90 12.00 11.08 1.22
C SER A 90 11.28 9.79 0.90
N GLY A 91 10.04 9.91 0.43
CA GLY A 91 9.20 8.79 0.03
C GLY A 91 7.74 9.16 -0.14
N LEU A 92 6.89 8.15 -0.22
CA LEU A 92 5.44 8.27 -0.34
C LEU A 92 4.73 7.57 0.80
N MET A 93 3.68 8.17 1.32
CA MET A 93 2.74 7.60 2.28
C MET A 93 1.38 7.43 1.62
N TYR A 94 0.79 6.26 1.76
CA TYR A 94 -0.55 5.94 1.26
C TYR A 94 -1.45 5.57 2.43
N LEU A 95 -2.69 6.02 2.42
CA LEU A 95 -3.71 5.63 3.40
C LEU A 95 -4.90 5.03 2.65
N ARG A 96 -5.27 3.79 3.00
CA ARG A 96 -6.34 3.05 2.30
C ARG A 96 -7.13 2.14 3.23
N ALA A 97 -8.45 2.08 3.03
CA ALA A 97 -9.33 1.14 3.74
C ALA A 97 -9.22 -0.28 3.17
N GLY A 98 -9.19 -1.30 4.03
CA GLY A 98 -9.33 -2.72 3.69
C GLY A 98 -8.16 -3.37 2.96
N SER A 99 -7.20 -2.62 2.43
CA SER A 99 -6.05 -3.16 1.70
C SER A 99 -4.77 -2.33 1.90
N PRO A 100 -3.59 -2.99 2.03
CA PRO A 100 -2.28 -2.35 2.05
C PRO A 100 -1.74 -1.94 0.66
N THR A 101 -2.50 -2.12 -0.42
CA THR A 101 -2.05 -1.72 -1.75
C THR A 101 -1.87 -0.20 -1.87
N THR A 102 -0.95 0.21 -2.74
CA THR A 102 -0.76 1.63 -3.11
C THR A 102 -1.64 2.04 -4.28
N LEU A 103 -2.23 1.09 -5.00
CA LEU A 103 -3.16 1.36 -6.08
C LEU A 103 -4.40 2.08 -5.52
N ASN A 104 -4.98 3.04 -6.24
CA ASN A 104 -6.25 3.71 -5.89
C ASN A 104 -6.40 4.13 -4.42
N ALA A 105 -5.31 4.48 -3.75
CA ALA A 105 -5.36 4.95 -2.37
C ALA A 105 -6.08 6.31 -2.34
N PRO A 106 -7.11 6.50 -1.49
CA PRO A 106 -7.84 7.77 -1.40
C PRO A 106 -6.95 8.93 -0.93
N CYS A 107 -5.84 8.63 -0.25
CA CYS A 107 -4.80 9.60 0.04
C CYS A 107 -3.42 9.02 -0.25
N ALA A 108 -2.62 9.81 -0.98
CA ALA A 108 -1.20 9.57 -1.23
C ALA A 108 -0.45 10.89 -1.02
N GLN A 109 0.60 10.88 -0.21
CA GLN A 109 1.36 12.07 0.16
C GLN A 109 2.85 11.83 0.01
N THR A 110 3.54 12.77 -0.60
CA THR A 110 5.00 12.77 -0.63
C THR A 110 5.51 13.39 0.66
N PHE A 111 6.51 12.78 1.28
CA PHE A 111 7.35 13.43 2.27
C PHE A 111 8.75 13.60 1.68
N ALA A 112 9.31 14.79 1.84
CA ALA A 112 10.66 15.13 1.40
C ALA A 112 11.09 16.41 2.12
N GLU A 113 12.40 16.66 2.17
CA GLU A 113 12.94 17.96 2.63
C GLU A 113 12.50 18.34 4.06
N GLY A 114 12.18 17.34 4.89
CA GLY A 114 11.77 17.52 6.28
C GLY A 114 10.32 17.95 6.46
N THR A 115 9.52 17.99 5.40
CA THR A 115 8.11 18.46 5.45
C THR A 115 7.14 17.45 6.07
N GLY A 116 7.55 16.18 6.23
CA GLY A 116 6.66 15.11 6.65
C GLY A 116 5.59 14.81 5.60
N ALA A 117 4.57 14.04 5.99
CA ALA A 117 3.39 13.80 5.17
C ALA A 117 2.14 13.80 6.04
N MET A 118 1.01 14.27 5.50
CA MET A 118 -0.26 14.26 6.23
C MET A 118 -1.41 13.83 5.33
N CYS A 119 -2.01 12.69 5.68
CA CYS A 119 -3.26 12.22 5.09
C CYS A 119 -4.45 12.55 5.99
N TYR A 120 -5.55 12.94 5.35
CA TYR A 120 -6.78 13.30 6.01
C TYR A 120 -7.96 12.73 5.23
N LEU A 121 -8.84 12.00 5.91
CA LEU A 121 -10.08 11.48 5.37
C LEU A 121 -11.25 12.02 6.17
N SER A 122 -12.27 12.53 5.48
CA SER A 122 -13.53 12.93 6.09
C SER A 122 -14.53 11.78 6.03
N LYS A 123 -15.30 11.63 7.11
CA LYS A 123 -16.29 10.58 7.35
C LYS A 123 -15.80 9.19 6.93
N PRO A 124 -14.64 8.74 7.45
CA PRO A 124 -14.13 7.40 7.14
C PRO A 124 -15.16 6.33 7.54
N ALA A 125 -15.29 5.29 6.74
CA ALA A 125 -16.09 4.13 7.09
C ALA A 125 -15.45 3.39 8.27
N ALA A 126 -16.25 2.68 9.06
CA ALA A 126 -15.69 1.80 10.08
C ALA A 126 -14.91 0.65 9.43
N GLY A 127 -13.79 0.24 10.03
CA GLY A 127 -13.02 -0.92 9.61
C GLY A 127 -11.51 -0.70 9.63
N THR A 128 -10.78 -1.69 9.12
CA THR A 128 -9.32 -1.65 9.08
C THR A 128 -8.83 -0.72 7.97
N TYR A 129 -7.96 0.20 8.34
CA TYR A 129 -7.20 1.03 7.41
C TYR A 129 -5.74 0.62 7.44
N TYR A 130 -5.10 0.67 6.29
CA TYR A 130 -3.70 0.41 6.09
C TYR A 130 -2.98 1.70 5.72
N ILE A 131 -1.81 1.88 6.31
CA ILE A 131 -0.86 2.92 5.97
C ILE A 131 0.36 2.24 5.36
N THR A 132 0.64 2.58 4.11
CA THR A 132 1.75 2.00 3.37
C THR A 132 2.79 3.09 3.13
N LEU A 133 4.01 2.85 3.58
CA LEU A 133 5.15 3.73 3.32
C LEU A 133 6.03 3.13 2.23
N SER A 134 6.32 3.96 1.23
CA SER A 134 7.29 3.70 0.17
C SER A 134 8.49 4.64 0.35
N PRO A 135 9.46 4.27 1.20
CA PRO A 135 10.65 5.09 1.42
C PRO A 135 11.53 5.07 0.16
N LYS A 136 11.97 6.24 -0.29
CA LYS A 136 12.98 6.40 -1.36
C LYS A 136 14.39 6.44 -0.78
N THR A 137 14.54 6.96 0.43
CA THR A 137 15.79 6.95 1.22
C THR A 137 15.61 6.17 2.52
N ASN A 138 16.69 5.90 3.25
CA ASN A 138 16.58 5.28 4.57
C ASN A 138 15.91 6.27 5.54
N LEU A 139 15.02 5.75 6.38
CA LEU A 139 14.32 6.50 7.42
C LEU A 139 14.84 6.05 8.79
N VAL A 140 15.13 7.00 9.67
CA VAL A 140 15.70 6.72 11.00
C VAL A 140 15.01 7.59 12.05
N ASP A 141 14.44 6.94 13.07
CA ASP A 141 13.73 7.59 14.19
C ASP A 141 12.55 8.48 13.75
N ASP A 142 12.00 8.19 12.57
CA ASP A 142 10.80 8.83 12.04
C ASP A 142 9.58 8.43 12.86
N VAL A 143 8.60 9.34 12.90
CA VAL A 143 7.37 9.16 13.69
C VAL A 143 6.19 9.05 12.75
N ILE A 144 5.39 8.01 12.96
CA ILE A 144 4.03 7.93 12.42
C ILE A 144 3.04 8.10 13.57
N PHE A 145 2.00 8.89 13.32
CA PHE A 145 0.97 9.24 14.27
C PHE A 145 -0.40 9.22 13.59
N ALA A 146 -1.39 8.60 14.22
CA ALA A 146 -2.76 8.59 13.74
C ALA A 146 -3.70 9.15 14.80
N SER A 147 -4.69 9.95 14.40
CA SER A 147 -5.73 10.45 15.28
C SER A 147 -7.09 10.41 14.59
N ILE A 148 -8.15 10.32 15.40
CA ILE A 148 -9.53 10.37 14.93
C ILE A 148 -10.33 11.42 15.68
N THR A 149 -11.45 11.84 15.09
CA THR A 149 -12.45 12.67 15.76
C THR A 149 -13.81 12.07 15.49
N ASN A 150 -14.67 12.01 16.52
CA ASN A 150 -16.04 11.48 16.45
C ASN A 150 -17.07 12.61 16.36
#